data_AF-A0A1H1RNH5-F1
#
_entry.id   AF-A0A1H1RNH5-F1
#
_cell.length_a   1.000
_cell.length_b   1.000
_cell.length_c   1.000
_cell.angle_alpha   90.00
_cell.angle_beta   90.00
_cell.angle_gamma   90.00
#
_symmetry.space_group_name_H-M   'P 1'
#
loop_
_entity.id
_entity.type
_entity.pdbx_description
1 polymer ?
#
loop_
_entity_poly.entity_id
_entity_poly.type
_entity_poly.pdbx_seq_one_letter_code
_entity_poly.pdbx_strand_id
1 'polypeptide(L)'
;MTPVPRPTLWICVAGVLAVTAYAALAAVQILVLNPIAAAPGSLSLDEVRAAMSNAGESLMAPTVLGILAAGVCLAIGTAVVCLLTRAPAVVAGMTFLALLMGGAPAYFVASFGPGMGLADTFGISGADASPWALPLYAVSALAAVGVLVGAALTSRRRGPAPATA
;
A
#
# COMPACT_ATOMS: atom_id res chain seq x y z
N MET A 1 -14.95 -25.30 22.06
CA MET A 1 -14.02 -24.55 21.19
C MET A 1 -13.68 -23.24 21.88
N THR A 2 -12.42 -22.98 22.22
CA THR A 2 -12.03 -21.70 22.84
C THR A 2 -12.04 -20.56 21.82
N PRO A 3 -12.63 -19.39 22.14
CA PRO A 3 -12.74 -18.28 21.21
C PRO A 3 -11.37 -17.66 20.88
N VAL A 4 -11.23 -17.13 19.67
CA VAL A 4 -10.05 -16.38 19.23
C VAL A 4 -9.81 -15.20 20.19
N PRO A 5 -8.55 -14.87 20.54
CA PRO A 5 -8.28 -13.69 21.35
C PRO A 5 -8.89 -12.44 20.69
N ARG A 6 -9.79 -11.75 21.39
CA ARG A 6 -10.43 -10.51 20.92
C ARG A 6 -9.44 -9.48 20.33
N PRO A 7 -8.21 -9.32 20.88
CA PRO A 7 -7.23 -8.41 20.29
C PRO A 7 -6.80 -8.80 18.87
N THR A 8 -6.53 -10.08 18.60
CA THR A 8 -6.10 -10.56 17.27
C THR A 8 -7.19 -10.30 16.23
N LEU A 9 -8.45 -10.53 16.57
CA LEU A 9 -9.59 -10.27 15.69
C LEU A 9 -9.64 -8.78 15.28
N TRP A 10 -9.61 -7.88 16.26
CA TRP A 10 -9.67 -6.44 15.99
C TRP A 10 -8.47 -5.94 15.19
N ILE A 11 -7.27 -6.47 15.46
CA ILE A 11 -6.07 -6.17 14.66
C ILE A 11 -6.25 -6.63 13.22
N CYS A 12 -6.81 -7.81 12.97
CA CYS A 12 -7.05 -8.30 11.62
C CYS A 12 -8.06 -7.42 10.88
N VAL A 13 -9.16 -7.05 11.53
CA VAL A 13 -10.17 -6.14 10.95
C VAL A 13 -9.54 -4.78 10.64
N ALA A 14 -8.86 -4.17 11.60
CA ALA A 14 -8.21 -2.88 11.41
C ALA A 14 -7.13 -2.92 10.32
N GLY A 15 -6.34 -4.00 10.28
CA GLY A 15 -5.28 -4.20 9.29
C GLY A 15 -5.83 -4.32 7.87
N VAL A 16 -6.87 -5.13 7.66
CA VAL A 16 -7.52 -5.26 6.35
C VAL A 16 -8.12 -3.92 5.91
N LEU A 17 -8.82 -3.21 6.81
CA LEU A 17 -9.38 -1.90 6.52
C LEU A 17 -8.30 -0.88 6.17
N ALA A 18 -7.19 -0.85 6.90
CA ALA A 18 -6.07 0.05 6.64
C ALA A 18 -5.42 -0.22 5.27
N VAL A 19 -5.15 -1.48 4.92
CA VAL A 19 -4.59 -1.83 3.61
C VAL A 19 -5.57 -1.51 2.48
N THR A 20 -6.87 -1.75 2.70
CA THR A 20 -7.91 -1.43 1.71
C THR A 20 -8.03 0.07 1.49
N ALA A 21 -8.02 0.86 2.57
CA ALA A 21 -8.04 2.32 2.48
C ALA A 21 -6.79 2.87 1.80
N TYR A 22 -5.61 2.32 2.12
CA TYR A 22 -4.36 2.65 1.44
C TYR A 22 -4.46 2.38 -0.07
N ALA A 23 -4.92 1.18 -0.47
CA ALA A 23 -5.07 0.80 -1.86
C ALA A 23 -6.10 1.67 -2.60
N ALA A 24 -7.22 2.01 -1.95
CA ALA A 24 -8.24 2.90 -2.52
C ALA A 24 -7.68 4.31 -2.74
N LEU A 25 -6.97 4.88 -1.76
CA LEU A 25 -6.32 6.18 -1.89
C LEU A 25 -5.25 6.15 -2.99
N ALA A 26 -4.43 5.09 -3.05
CA ALA A 26 -3.46 4.89 -4.12
C ALA A 26 -4.12 4.85 -5.51
N ALA A 27 -5.23 4.12 -5.66
CA ALA A 27 -5.96 4.07 -6.93
C ALA A 27 -6.49 5.45 -7.35
N VAL A 28 -7.10 6.18 -6.41
CA VAL A 28 -7.60 7.54 -6.66
C VAL A 28 -6.44 8.49 -6.98
N GLN A 29 -5.33 8.39 -6.27
CA GLN A 29 -4.14 9.18 -6.54
C GLN A 29 -3.61 8.91 -7.95
N ILE A 30 -3.42 7.65 -8.35
CA ILE A 30 -2.84 7.28 -9.65
C ILE A 30 -3.78 7.59 -10.81
N LEU A 31 -5.08 7.32 -10.67
CA LEU A 31 -6.03 7.34 -11.79
C LEU A 31 -6.83 8.64 -11.91
N VAL A 32 -6.76 9.52 -10.90
CA VAL A 32 -7.57 10.74 -10.83
C VAL A 32 -6.74 11.95 -10.42
N LEU A 33 -6.20 11.95 -9.19
CA LEU A 33 -5.60 13.17 -8.62
C LEU A 33 -4.28 13.53 -9.30
N ASN A 34 -3.41 12.54 -9.52
CA ASN A 34 -2.12 12.77 -10.16
C ASN A 34 -2.26 13.18 -11.64
N PRO A 35 -3.08 12.51 -12.47
CA PRO A 35 -3.30 12.93 -13.85
C PRO A 35 -3.81 14.38 -13.98
N ILE A 36 -4.78 14.78 -13.14
CA ILE A 36 -5.31 16.15 -13.15
C ILE A 36 -4.25 17.17 -12.71
N ALA A 37 -3.42 16.82 -11.72
CA ALA A 37 -2.36 17.70 -11.23
C ALA A 37 -1.16 17.80 -12.20
N ALA A 38 -0.87 16.73 -12.94
CA ALA A 38 0.26 16.65 -13.85
C ALA A 38 -0.03 17.29 -15.22
N ALA A 39 -1.27 17.21 -15.68
CA ALA A 39 -1.65 17.73 -17.00
C ALA A 39 -1.55 19.27 -17.07
N PRO A 40 -0.97 19.82 -18.16
CA PRO A 40 -0.86 21.26 -18.34
C PRO A 40 -2.22 21.90 -18.64
N GLY A 41 -2.38 23.18 -18.28
CA GLY A 41 -3.54 23.97 -18.72
C GLY A 41 -4.87 23.65 -18.02
N SER A 42 -4.85 23.07 -16.82
CA SER A 42 -6.05 22.78 -16.00
C SER A 42 -7.10 21.92 -16.72
N LEU A 43 -6.64 20.91 -17.45
CA LEU A 43 -7.51 19.95 -18.14
C LEU A 43 -8.33 19.13 -17.13
N SER A 44 -9.57 18.84 -17.52
CA SER A 44 -10.41 17.85 -16.84
C SER A 44 -9.86 16.44 -17.06
N LEU A 45 -10.25 15.49 -16.20
CA LEU A 45 -9.77 14.10 -16.30
C LEU A 45 -10.12 13.43 -17.64
N ASP A 46 -11.28 13.76 -18.22
CA ASP A 46 -11.70 13.21 -19.50
C ASP A 46 -10.88 13.78 -20.66
N GLU A 47 -10.53 15.07 -20.61
CA GLU A 47 -9.62 15.68 -21.57
C GLU A 47 -8.21 15.09 -21.47
N VAL A 48 -7.72 14.82 -20.24
CA VAL A 48 -6.45 14.13 -20.04
C VAL A 48 -6.46 12.75 -20.67
N ARG A 49 -7.51 11.95 -20.42
CA ARG A 49 -7.64 10.61 -21.00
C ARG A 49 -7.77 10.64 -22.52
N ALA A 50 -8.47 11.63 -23.07
CA ALA A 50 -8.58 11.82 -24.51
C ALA A 50 -7.23 12.19 -25.13
N ALA A 51 -6.47 13.10 -24.50
CA ALA A 51 -5.13 13.46 -24.94
C ALA A 51 -4.17 12.26 -24.92
N MET A 52 -4.16 11.48 -23.83
CA MET A 52 -3.38 10.25 -23.74
C MET A 52 -3.78 9.25 -24.84
N SER A 53 -5.08 9.03 -25.03
CA SER A 53 -5.58 8.11 -26.08
C SER A 53 -5.18 8.56 -27.48
N ASN A 54 -5.17 9.87 -27.75
CA ASN A 54 -4.71 10.42 -29.03
C ASN A 54 -3.19 10.25 -29.23
N ALA A 55 -2.43 10.19 -28.14
CA ALA A 55 -1.00 9.86 -28.15
C ALA A 55 -0.71 8.35 -28.14
N GLY A 56 -1.73 7.49 -28.11
CA GLY A 56 -1.57 6.03 -28.00
C GLY A 56 -1.29 5.53 -26.58
N GLU A 57 -1.39 6.42 -25.58
CA GLU A 57 -1.14 6.15 -24.17
C GLU A 57 -2.42 5.92 -23.36
N SER A 58 -2.28 5.35 -22.16
CA SER A 58 -3.41 5.19 -21.24
C SER A 58 -2.96 5.16 -19.78
N LEU A 59 -3.91 5.37 -18.85
CA LEU A 59 -3.67 5.23 -17.42
C LEU A 59 -3.58 3.76 -16.95
N MET A 60 -3.59 2.79 -17.87
CA MET A 60 -3.45 1.35 -17.56
C MET A 60 -4.30 0.86 -16.38
N ALA A 61 -5.54 1.36 -16.25
CA ALA A 61 -6.36 1.14 -15.07
C ALA A 61 -6.49 -0.34 -14.65
N PRO A 62 -6.66 -1.33 -15.56
CA PRO A 62 -6.70 -2.73 -15.17
C PRO A 62 -5.42 -3.21 -14.46
N THR A 63 -4.25 -2.79 -14.95
CA THR A 63 -2.95 -3.15 -14.35
C THR A 63 -2.78 -2.50 -12.98
N VAL A 64 -3.10 -1.20 -12.87
CA VAL A 64 -3.06 -0.46 -11.59
C VAL A 64 -3.94 -1.13 -10.56
N LEU A 65 -5.20 -1.38 -10.89
CA LEU A 65 -6.16 -2.02 -9.99
C LEU A 65 -5.75 -3.46 -9.66
N GLY A 66 -5.18 -4.21 -10.62
CA GLY A 66 -4.68 -5.56 -10.38
C GLY A 66 -3.56 -5.61 -9.34
N ILE A 67 -2.57 -4.71 -9.44
CA ILE A 67 -1.46 -4.62 -8.49
C ILE A 67 -1.97 -4.23 -7.10
N LEU A 68 -2.85 -3.23 -7.01
CA LEU A 68 -3.40 -2.78 -5.73
C LEU A 68 -4.33 -3.83 -5.09
N ALA A 69 -5.14 -4.51 -5.89
CA ALA A 69 -6.00 -5.62 -5.44
C ALA A 69 -5.18 -6.78 -4.90
N ALA A 70 -4.00 -7.08 -5.47
CA ALA A 70 -3.11 -8.11 -4.93
C ALA A 70 -2.71 -7.80 -3.48
N GLY A 71 -2.42 -6.53 -3.14
CA GLY A 71 -2.16 -6.10 -1.77
C GLY A 71 -3.34 -6.34 -0.82
N VAL A 72 -4.56 -6.03 -1.26
CA VAL A 72 -5.79 -6.29 -0.48
C VAL A 72 -6.01 -7.79 -0.28
N CYS A 73 -5.82 -8.60 -1.32
CA CYS A 73 -5.91 -10.06 -1.23
C CYS A 73 -4.88 -10.62 -0.24
N LEU A 74 -3.64 -10.12 -0.24
CA LEU A 74 -2.62 -10.49 0.74
C LEU A 74 -3.03 -10.12 2.17
N ALA A 75 -3.65 -8.96 2.37
CA ALA A 75 -4.17 -8.54 3.67
C ALA A 75 -5.30 -9.46 4.16
N ILE A 76 -6.25 -9.81 3.29
CA ILE A 76 -7.33 -10.76 3.61
C ILE A 76 -6.75 -12.14 3.93
N GLY A 77 -5.84 -12.64 3.09
CA GLY A 77 -5.15 -13.92 3.33
C GLY A 77 -4.40 -13.92 4.65
N THR A 78 -3.72 -12.82 4.98
CA THR A 78 -3.03 -12.63 6.28
C THR A 78 -4.02 -12.70 7.45
N ALA A 79 -5.16 -12.00 7.37
CA ALA A 79 -6.20 -12.08 8.38
C ALA A 79 -6.69 -13.53 8.56
N VAL A 80 -7.03 -14.20 7.46
CA VAL A 80 -7.50 -15.60 7.46
C VAL A 80 -6.46 -16.50 8.14
N VAL A 81 -5.19 -16.42 7.73
CA VAL A 81 -4.11 -17.22 8.32
C VAL A 81 -3.95 -16.92 9.81
N CYS A 82 -3.95 -15.65 10.23
CA CYS A 82 -3.83 -15.28 11.64
C CYS A 82 -5.00 -15.82 12.48
N LEU A 83 -6.22 -15.79 11.96
CA LEU A 83 -7.41 -16.28 12.66
C LEU A 83 -7.44 -17.81 12.73
N LEU A 84 -7.11 -18.50 11.63
CA LEU A 84 -7.07 -19.97 11.56
C LEU A 84 -5.97 -20.55 12.45
N THR A 85 -4.79 -19.93 12.46
CA THR A 85 -3.64 -20.37 13.27
C THR A 85 -3.66 -19.84 14.70
N ARG A 86 -4.65 -18.99 15.04
CA ARG A 86 -4.77 -18.32 16.35
C ARG A 86 -3.49 -17.57 16.72
N ALA A 87 -2.94 -16.85 15.75
CA ALA A 87 -1.70 -16.12 15.90
C ALA A 87 -1.76 -15.13 17.09
N PRO A 88 -0.65 -14.93 17.82
CA PRO A 88 -0.55 -13.90 18.83
C PRO A 88 -0.83 -12.52 18.21
N ALA A 89 -1.48 -11.64 18.97
CA ALA A 89 -1.81 -10.28 18.53
C ALA A 89 -0.58 -9.51 17.99
N VAL A 90 0.59 -9.71 18.61
CA VAL A 90 1.86 -9.10 18.16
C VAL A 90 2.25 -9.59 16.77
N VAL A 91 2.10 -10.88 16.47
CA VAL A 91 2.42 -11.43 15.15
C VAL A 91 1.49 -10.85 14.10
N ALA A 92 0.18 -10.84 14.35
CA ALA A 92 -0.79 -10.24 13.43
C ALA A 92 -0.48 -8.76 13.17
N GLY A 93 -0.24 -7.97 14.23
CA GLY A 93 0.08 -6.56 14.10
C GLY A 93 1.36 -6.31 13.29
N MET A 94 2.41 -7.07 13.56
CA MET A 94 3.68 -6.96 12.83
C MET A 94 3.53 -7.31 11.35
N THR A 95 2.73 -8.32 11.01
CA THR A 95 2.49 -8.70 9.61
C THR A 95 1.72 -7.63 8.85
N PHE A 96 0.68 -7.02 9.45
CA PHE A 96 -0.04 -5.91 8.81
C PHE A 96 0.82 -4.65 8.66
N LEU A 97 1.67 -4.34 9.64
CA LEU A 97 2.65 -3.25 9.50
C LEU A 97 3.65 -3.55 8.37
N ALA A 98 4.11 -4.79 8.23
CA ALA A 98 4.98 -5.16 7.11
C ALA A 98 4.28 -5.02 5.74
N LEU A 99 2.98 -5.36 5.65
CA LEU A 99 2.19 -5.13 4.43
C LEU A 99 2.07 -3.63 4.11
N LEU A 100 1.76 -2.79 5.10
CA LEU A 100 1.65 -1.34 4.91
C LEU A 100 3.00 -0.69 4.57
N MET A 101 4.09 -1.18 5.15
CA MET A 101 5.46 -0.80 4.78
C MET A 101 5.74 -1.10 3.30
N GLY A 102 5.31 -2.25 2.80
CA GLY A 102 5.39 -2.62 1.39
C GLY A 102 4.46 -1.82 0.46
N GLY A 103 3.55 -1.02 1.03
CA GLY A 103 2.60 -0.20 0.27
C GLY A 103 3.27 0.83 -0.65
N ALA A 104 4.33 1.51 -0.21
CA ALA A 104 5.01 2.52 -1.01
C ALA A 104 5.74 1.94 -2.24
N PRO A 105 6.51 0.84 -2.12
CA PRO A 105 7.02 0.14 -3.29
C PRO A 105 5.93 -0.37 -4.24
N ALA A 106 4.84 -0.93 -3.71
CA ALA A 106 3.72 -1.39 -4.54
C ALA A 106 3.03 -0.24 -5.27
N TYR A 107 2.83 0.89 -4.59
CA TYR A 107 2.32 2.13 -5.17
C TYR A 107 3.22 2.62 -6.29
N PHE A 108 4.55 2.69 -6.06
CA PHE A 108 5.52 3.10 -7.07
C PHE A 108 5.41 2.25 -8.33
N VAL A 109 5.43 0.91 -8.19
CA VAL A 109 5.29 -0.03 -9.31
C VAL A 109 3.95 0.16 -10.04
N ALA A 110 2.85 0.33 -9.31
CA ALA A 110 1.54 0.56 -9.91
C ALA A 110 1.45 1.91 -10.65
N SER A 111 2.09 2.95 -10.12
CA SER A 111 2.07 4.31 -10.67
C SER A 111 2.99 4.50 -11.87
N PHE A 112 3.98 3.61 -12.06
CA PHE A 112 5.06 3.80 -13.03
C PHE A 112 4.55 3.89 -14.47
N GLY A 113 3.74 2.92 -14.91
CA GLY A 113 3.16 2.92 -16.26
C GLY A 113 2.32 4.18 -16.54
N PRO A 114 1.31 4.50 -15.70
CA PRO A 114 0.53 5.73 -15.84
C PRO A 114 1.39 7.01 -15.82
N GLY A 115 2.41 7.08 -14.95
CA GLY A 115 3.34 8.20 -14.88
C GLY A 115 4.15 8.39 -16.16
N MET A 116 4.67 7.30 -16.73
CA MET A 116 5.37 7.34 -18.02
C MET A 116 4.44 7.73 -19.17
N GLY A 117 3.22 7.18 -19.22
CA GLY A 117 2.26 7.57 -20.25
C GLY A 117 1.89 9.06 -20.19
N LEU A 118 1.78 9.64 -18.99
CA LEU A 118 1.59 11.08 -18.82
C LEU A 118 2.82 11.88 -19.27
N ALA A 119 4.02 11.40 -18.94
CA ALA A 119 5.28 12.01 -19.35
C ALA A 119 5.39 12.05 -20.88
N ASP A 120 5.08 10.94 -21.55
CA ASP A 120 5.18 10.81 -23.01
C ASP A 120 4.08 11.60 -23.72
N THR A 121 2.90 11.72 -23.12
CA THR A 121 1.78 12.52 -23.67
C THR A 121 2.04 14.03 -23.57
N PHE A 122 2.54 14.51 -22.43
CA PHE A 122 2.61 15.95 -22.15
C PHE A 122 4.03 16.52 -22.12
N GLY A 123 5.06 15.69 -22.31
CA GLY A 123 6.47 16.11 -22.22
C GLY A 123 6.89 16.54 -20.81
N ILE A 124 6.29 15.95 -19.78
CA ILE A 124 6.51 16.28 -18.36
C ILE A 124 7.30 15.16 -17.66
N SER A 125 7.68 15.36 -16.39
CA SER A 125 8.22 14.25 -15.59
C SER A 125 7.13 13.24 -15.26
N GLY A 126 7.43 11.94 -15.30
CA GLY A 126 6.52 10.87 -14.85
C GLY A 126 6.39 10.72 -13.32
N ALA A 127 6.95 11.67 -12.56
CA ALA A 127 6.85 11.69 -11.10
C ALA A 127 5.48 12.17 -10.63
N ASP A 128 5.17 11.92 -9.36
CA ASP A 128 3.95 12.45 -8.75
C ASP A 128 3.97 13.98 -8.71
N ALA A 129 2.94 14.59 -9.31
CA ALA A 129 2.64 16.01 -9.24
C ALA A 129 1.68 16.33 -8.09
N SER A 130 0.79 15.40 -7.73
CA SER A 130 -0.20 15.59 -6.67
C SER A 130 0.39 15.35 -5.27
N PRO A 131 0.15 16.24 -4.29
CA PRO A 131 0.66 16.09 -2.92
C PRO A 131 0.02 14.92 -2.16
N TRP A 132 -1.04 14.32 -2.69
CA TRP A 132 -1.74 13.18 -2.07
C TRP A 132 -0.97 11.87 -2.13
N ALA A 133 0.20 11.84 -2.76
CA ALA A 133 1.17 10.76 -2.58
C ALA A 133 1.82 10.79 -1.18
N LEU A 134 1.91 11.96 -0.53
CA LEU A 134 2.58 12.12 0.77
C LEU A 134 1.98 11.24 1.88
N PRO A 135 0.64 11.18 2.08
CA PRO A 135 0.05 10.28 3.07
C PRO A 135 0.41 8.81 2.84
N LEU A 136 0.50 8.35 1.60
CA LEU A 136 0.87 6.97 1.27
C LEU A 136 2.30 6.68 1.72
N TYR A 137 3.24 7.55 1.34
CA TYR A 137 4.64 7.44 1.78
C TYR A 137 4.79 7.53 3.31
N ALA A 138 4.06 8.44 3.95
CA ALA A 138 4.09 8.60 5.40
C ALA A 138 3.58 7.34 6.12
N VAL A 139 2.48 6.74 5.66
CA VAL A 139 1.95 5.49 6.24
C VAL A 139 2.97 4.36 6.11
N SER A 140 3.56 4.17 4.93
CA SER A 140 4.58 3.13 4.73
C SER A 140 5.84 3.37 5.57
N ALA A 141 6.30 4.61 5.69
CA ALA A 141 7.45 4.96 6.51
C ALA A 141 7.19 4.71 8.01
N LEU A 142 6.03 5.14 8.52
CA LEU A 142 5.62 4.88 9.90
C LEU A 142 5.46 3.38 10.18
N ALA A 143 4.92 2.65 9.22
CA ALA A 143 4.81 1.19 9.32
C ALA A 143 6.19 0.52 9.36
N ALA A 144 7.15 1.00 8.55
CA ALA A 144 8.54 0.53 8.59
C ALA A 144 9.18 0.74 9.97
N VAL A 145 9.00 1.94 10.55
CA VAL A 145 9.46 2.24 11.91
C VAL A 145 8.80 1.29 12.92
N GLY A 146 7.50 1.06 12.81
CA GLY A 146 6.76 0.11 13.65
C GLY A 146 7.33 -1.31 13.59
N VAL A 147 7.65 -1.80 12.39
CA VAL A 147 8.29 -3.11 12.20
C VAL A 147 9.68 -3.14 12.83
N LEU A 148 10.52 -2.12 12.60
CA LEU A 148 11.87 -2.08 13.16
C LEU A 148 11.87 -2.04 14.69
N VAL A 149 11.01 -1.21 15.28
CA VAL A 149 10.86 -1.10 16.74
C VAL A 149 10.32 -2.41 17.31
N GLY A 150 9.29 -3.00 16.69
CA GLY A 150 8.72 -4.28 17.13
C GLY A 150 9.75 -5.43 17.07
N ALA A 151 10.56 -5.48 16.02
CA ALA A 151 11.65 -6.45 15.89
C ALA A 151 12.75 -6.25 16.96
N ALA A 152 13.14 -5.00 17.25
CA ALA A 152 14.12 -4.70 18.29
C ALA A 152 13.63 -5.08 19.69
N LEU A 153 12.37 -4.77 20.02
CA LEU A 153 11.78 -5.08 21.32
C LEU A 153 11.60 -6.59 21.55
N THR A 154 11.22 -7.33 20.51
CA THR A 154 11.05 -8.79 20.61
C THR A 154 12.39 -9.52 20.69
N SER A 155 13.42 -9.02 20.00
CA SER A 155 14.79 -9.56 20.10
C SER A 155 15.38 -9.39 21.49
N ARG A 156 15.17 -8.24 22.16
CA ARG A 156 15.63 -8.01 23.54
C ARG A 156 14.97 -8.91 24.58
N ARG A 157 13.74 -9.37 24.33
CA ARG A 157 13.01 -10.28 25.25
C ARG A 157 13.49 -11.73 25.16
N ARG A 158 14.14 -12.13 24.06
CA ARG A 158 14.79 -13.43 23.90
C ARG A 158 16.24 -13.37 24.37
N GLY A 159 16.47 -13.00 25.63
CA GLY A 159 17.81 -13.00 26.24
C GLY A 159 18.52 -14.37 26.06
N PRO A 160 19.86 -14.41 26.11
CA PRO A 160 20.62 -15.61 25.79
C PRO A 160 20.14 -16.80 26.61
N ALA A 161 19.87 -17.92 25.92
CA ALA A 161 19.51 -19.17 26.57
C ALA A 161 20.60 -19.52 27.60
N PRO A 162 20.24 -20.01 28.81
CA PRO A 162 21.24 -20.48 29.76
C PRO A 162 22.08 -21.54 29.07
N ALA A 163 23.40 -21.37 29.06
CA ALA A 163 24.31 -22.42 28.64
C ALA A 163 24.09 -23.61 29.58
N THR A 164 23.50 -24.68 29.07
CA THR A 164 23.43 -25.95 29.79
C THR A 164 24.86 -26.50 29.87
N ALA A 165 25.46 -26.37 31.05
CA ALA A 165 26.70 -27.03 31.43
C ALA A 165 26.41 -28.43 32.00
#